data_AF-A0A1F8UCN5-F1
#
_entry.id   AF-A0A1F8UCN5-F1
#
_cell.length_a   1.000
_cell.length_b   1.000
_cell.length_c   1.000
_cell.angle_alpha   90.00
_cell.angle_beta   90.00
_cell.angle_gamma   90.00
#
_symmetry.space_group_name_H-M   'P 1'
#
loop_
_entity.id
_entity.type
_entity.pdbx_description
1 polymer ?
#
loop_
_entity_poly.entity_id
_entity_poly.type
_entity_poly.pdbx_seq_one_letter_code
_entity_poly.pdbx_strand_id
1 'polypeptide(L)'
;MINEASDLEKLKIPQIIYDEKSTIADFEEANDLFGDILDVRLNGINYISFHFMSSYCHLRGLEQMMYDLYDNPDMVHNAMRFFKVGYDSLIDQCLAQNLFSYNNDDTYHSSGGIGYSYELAHKDFIAGKPRTCDLWASAESQEMVQVSTDMHEEFVMQYE
;
A
#
# COMPACT_ATOMS: atom_id res chain seq x y z
N MET A 1 6.21 16.55 10.39
CA MET A 1 5.54 16.32 11.67
C MET A 1 4.26 17.15 11.66
N ILE A 2 3.15 16.54 12.01
CA ILE A 2 1.83 17.16 12.15
C ILE A 2 1.65 17.51 13.62
N ASN A 3 1.41 18.78 13.94
CA ASN A 3 1.17 19.25 15.30
C ASN A 3 -0.24 19.80 15.47
N GLU A 4 -0.80 20.40 14.42
CA GLU A 4 -2.15 20.97 14.39
C GLU A 4 -2.88 20.59 13.09
N ALA A 5 -4.20 20.78 13.05
CA ALA A 5 -5.02 20.35 11.91
C ALA A 5 -4.61 21.00 10.57
N SER A 6 -4.14 22.25 10.60
CA SER A 6 -3.66 22.99 9.41
C SER A 6 -2.42 22.35 8.79
N ASP A 7 -1.62 21.58 9.56
CA ASP A 7 -0.44 20.90 9.03
C ASP A 7 -0.81 19.80 8.03
N LEU A 8 -2.05 19.29 8.05
CA LEU A 8 -2.54 18.33 7.06
C LEU A 8 -2.55 18.92 5.65
N GLU A 9 -2.69 20.24 5.50
CA GLU A 9 -2.65 20.93 4.20
C GLU A 9 -1.28 20.85 3.52
N LYS A 10 -0.23 20.50 4.27
CA LYS A 10 1.12 20.33 3.73
C LYS A 10 1.30 19.00 3.02
N LEU A 11 0.39 18.04 3.26
CA LEU A 11 0.43 16.74 2.63
C LEU A 11 0.11 16.87 1.13
N LYS A 12 0.79 16.06 0.32
CA LYS A 12 0.58 16.01 -1.12
C LYS A 12 0.41 14.58 -1.56
N ILE A 13 -0.48 14.37 -2.53
CA ILE A 13 -0.64 13.07 -3.15
C ILE A 13 0.65 12.75 -3.92
N PRO A 14 1.32 11.64 -3.63
CA PRO A 14 2.52 11.22 -4.34
C PRO A 14 2.24 10.96 -5.83
N GLN A 15 3.29 11.10 -6.64
CA GLN A 15 3.28 10.79 -8.07
C GLN A 15 4.25 9.64 -8.34
N ILE A 16 3.78 8.60 -9.00
CA ILE A 16 4.59 7.44 -9.40
C ILE A 16 5.20 7.75 -10.76
N ILE A 17 6.53 7.73 -10.81
CA ILE A 17 7.31 7.89 -12.04
C ILE A 17 8.02 6.56 -12.31
N TYR A 18 7.70 5.92 -13.42
CA TYR A 18 8.42 4.75 -13.89
C TYR A 18 9.64 5.16 -14.75
N ASP A 19 10.84 4.97 -14.22
CA ASP A 19 12.09 5.11 -14.99
C ASP A 19 12.41 3.79 -15.68
N GLU A 20 11.81 3.61 -16.86
CA GLU A 20 12.00 2.42 -17.68
C GLU A 20 13.47 2.18 -18.03
N LYS A 21 14.22 3.25 -18.32
CA LYS A 21 15.62 3.12 -18.74
C LYS A 21 16.48 2.59 -17.60
N SER A 22 16.36 3.15 -16.40
CA SER A 22 17.09 2.65 -15.24
C SER A 22 16.66 1.22 -14.91
N THR A 23 15.36 0.94 -14.94
CA THR A 23 14.80 -0.38 -14.64
C THR A 23 15.38 -1.46 -15.56
N ILE A 24 15.44 -1.21 -16.88
CA ILE A 24 16.00 -2.16 -17.85
C ILE A 24 17.51 -2.32 -17.67
N ALA A 25 18.24 -1.23 -17.40
CA ALA A 25 19.68 -1.31 -17.15
C ALA A 25 19.99 -2.17 -15.91
N ASP A 26 19.26 -1.96 -14.81
CA ASP A 26 19.41 -2.73 -13.57
C ASP A 26 19.07 -4.22 -13.79
N PHE A 27 18.04 -4.51 -14.59
CA PHE A 27 17.68 -5.88 -14.97
C PHE A 27 18.76 -6.56 -15.81
N GLU A 28 19.29 -5.87 -16.83
CA GLU A 28 20.37 -6.41 -17.68
C GLU A 28 21.63 -6.69 -16.87
N GLU A 29 22.01 -5.79 -15.95
CA GLU A 29 23.15 -6.00 -15.05
C GLU A 29 22.92 -7.20 -14.11
N ALA A 30 21.76 -7.30 -13.48
CA ALA A 30 21.43 -8.45 -12.63
C ALA A 30 21.44 -9.77 -13.42
N ASN A 31 20.95 -9.76 -14.66
CA ASN A 31 20.96 -10.93 -15.52
C ASN A 31 22.37 -11.32 -15.99
N ASP A 32 23.25 -10.36 -16.28
CA ASP A 32 24.66 -10.64 -16.61
C ASP A 32 25.40 -11.28 -15.43
N LEU A 33 25.15 -10.79 -14.21
CA LEU A 33 25.82 -11.28 -13.00
C LEU A 33 25.28 -12.64 -12.53
N PHE A 34 23.98 -12.90 -12.66
CA PHE A 34 23.32 -14.03 -12.00
C PHE A 34 22.55 -14.97 -12.93
N GLY A 35 22.33 -14.61 -14.21
CA GLY A 35 21.46 -15.36 -15.13
C GLY A 35 21.91 -16.78 -15.43
N ASP A 36 23.19 -17.11 -15.22
CA ASP A 36 23.72 -18.47 -15.34
C ASP A 36 23.38 -19.37 -14.12
N ILE A 37 22.93 -18.78 -13.00
CA ILE A 37 22.69 -19.46 -11.72
C ILE A 37 21.21 -19.36 -11.30
N LEU A 38 20.58 -18.21 -11.53
CA LEU A 38 19.22 -17.89 -11.08
C LEU A 38 18.34 -17.51 -12.27
N ASP A 39 17.05 -17.77 -12.15
CA ASP A 39 16.04 -17.25 -13.08
C ASP A 39 15.73 -15.79 -12.71
N VAL A 40 16.49 -14.87 -13.30
CA VAL A 40 16.34 -13.43 -13.05
C VAL A 40 15.10 -12.92 -13.79
N ARG A 41 14.15 -12.35 -13.05
CA ARG A 41 12.88 -11.85 -13.58
C ARG A 41 12.71 -10.36 -13.30
N LEU A 42 12.26 -9.62 -14.30
CA LEU A 42 11.79 -8.25 -14.10
C LEU A 42 10.37 -8.29 -13.52
N ASN A 43 10.22 -7.82 -12.28
CA ASN A 43 8.94 -7.73 -11.60
C ASN A 43 8.58 -6.27 -11.32
N GLY A 44 7.31 -5.93 -11.57
CA GLY A 44 6.71 -4.72 -11.05
C GLY A 44 6.35 -4.87 -9.56
N ILE A 45 5.46 -4.00 -9.10
CA ILE A 45 4.95 -4.00 -7.73
C ILE A 45 4.09 -5.26 -7.53
N ASN A 46 4.54 -6.16 -6.66
CA ASN A 46 3.84 -7.39 -6.27
C ASN A 46 3.53 -7.46 -4.76
N TYR A 47 4.06 -6.51 -3.98
CA TYR A 47 3.73 -6.33 -2.57
C TYR A 47 2.85 -5.08 -2.41
N ILE A 48 1.58 -5.30 -2.10
CA ILE A 48 0.58 -4.23 -1.96
C ILE A 48 0.10 -4.21 -0.52
N SER A 49 0.46 -3.15 0.20
CA SER A 49 -0.05 -2.92 1.55
C SER A 49 -0.29 -1.45 1.83
N PHE A 50 -1.28 -1.18 2.68
CA PHE A 50 -1.63 0.16 3.12
C PHE A 50 -1.94 0.19 4.61
N HIS A 51 -1.44 1.23 5.28
CA HIS A 51 -1.38 1.32 6.75
C HIS A 51 -1.67 2.78 7.15
N PHE A 52 -2.93 3.18 7.10
CA PHE A 52 -3.31 4.59 7.24
C PHE A 52 -3.05 5.10 8.66
N MET A 53 -3.43 4.32 9.67
CA MET A 53 -3.20 4.72 11.06
C MET A 53 -1.71 4.77 11.39
N SER A 54 -0.94 3.81 10.89
CA SER A 54 0.52 3.83 11.00
C SER A 54 1.12 5.08 10.36
N SER A 55 0.67 5.45 9.16
CA SER A 55 1.10 6.68 8.47
C SER A 55 0.80 7.93 9.30
N TYR A 56 -0.38 8.00 9.93
CA TYR A 56 -0.72 9.09 10.84
C TYR A 56 0.20 9.11 12.07
N CYS A 57 0.44 7.96 12.71
CA CYS A 57 1.32 7.83 13.86
C CYS A 57 2.77 8.25 13.55
N HIS A 58 3.30 7.93 12.38
CA HIS A 58 4.63 8.37 11.95
C HIS A 58 4.73 9.89 11.80
N LEU A 59 3.62 10.56 11.44
CA LEU A 59 3.60 12.00 11.24
C LEU A 59 3.25 12.78 12.52
N ARG A 60 2.39 12.23 13.38
CA ARG A 60 1.79 12.89 14.56
C ARG A 60 2.40 12.43 15.89
N GLY A 61 2.90 11.19 15.93
CA GLY A 61 3.28 10.47 17.15
C GLY A 61 2.14 9.63 17.70
N LEU A 62 2.44 8.39 18.12
CA LEU A 62 1.45 7.41 18.59
C LEU A 62 0.63 7.93 19.79
N GLU A 63 1.29 8.45 20.83
CA GLU A 63 0.61 8.96 22.02
C GLU A 63 -0.38 10.08 21.67
N GLN A 64 0.06 10.99 20.82
CA GLN A 64 -0.75 12.12 20.39
C GLN A 64 -1.93 11.69 19.52
N MET A 65 -1.73 10.70 18.63
CA MET A 65 -2.82 10.08 17.89
C MET A 65 -3.88 9.52 18.84
N MET A 66 -3.47 8.80 19.89
CA MET A 66 -4.42 8.22 20.86
C MET A 66 -5.27 9.28 21.57
N TYR A 67 -4.69 10.45 21.86
CA TYR A 67 -5.46 11.60 22.37
C TYR A 67 -6.38 12.20 21.31
N ASP A 68 -5.89 12.36 20.07
CA ASP A 68 -6.65 12.94 18.96
C ASP A 68 -7.94 12.15 18.66
N LEU A 69 -7.98 10.83 18.91
CA LEU A 69 -9.21 10.03 18.76
C LEU A 69 -10.39 10.56 19.60
N TYR A 70 -10.11 11.23 20.72
CA TYR A 70 -11.13 11.82 21.58
C TYR A 70 -11.15 13.35 21.50
N ASP A 71 -9.98 13.98 21.57
CA ASP A 71 -9.85 15.44 21.65
C ASP A 71 -10.00 16.11 20.27
N ASN A 72 -9.61 15.43 19.19
CA ASN A 72 -9.58 15.97 17.82
C ASN A 72 -10.06 14.97 16.74
N PRO A 73 -11.23 14.31 16.88
CA PRO A 73 -11.64 13.23 15.97
C PRO A 73 -11.77 13.68 14.51
N ASP A 74 -12.19 14.93 14.27
CA ASP A 74 -12.27 15.51 12.92
C ASP A 74 -10.91 15.56 12.22
N MET A 75 -9.84 15.80 12.98
CA MET A 75 -8.48 15.83 12.43
C MET A 75 -8.04 14.43 11.99
N VAL A 76 -8.35 13.41 12.79
CA VAL A 76 -8.07 12.00 12.45
C VAL A 76 -8.84 11.61 11.19
N HIS A 77 -10.14 11.92 11.13
CA HIS A 77 -10.96 11.66 9.95
C HIS A 77 -10.46 12.40 8.69
N ASN A 78 -10.02 13.65 8.83
CA ASN A 78 -9.42 14.39 7.72
C ASN A 78 -8.15 13.71 7.21
N ALA A 79 -7.29 13.24 8.13
CA ALA A 79 -6.09 12.51 7.77
C ALA A 79 -6.41 11.18 7.07
N MET A 80 -7.34 10.38 7.60
CA MET A 80 -7.73 9.09 7.00
C MET A 80 -8.34 9.27 5.61
N ARG A 81 -9.21 10.27 5.41
CA ARG A 81 -9.73 10.61 4.07
C ARG A 81 -8.61 10.99 3.10
N PHE A 82 -7.65 11.80 3.56
CA PHE A 82 -6.52 12.19 2.73
C PHE A 82 -5.68 10.98 2.33
N PHE A 83 -5.36 10.09 3.27
CA PHE A 83 -4.59 8.88 2.97
C PHE A 83 -5.34 7.95 2.02
N LYS A 84 -6.64 7.73 2.24
CA LYS A 84 -7.47 6.96 1.31
C LYS A 84 -7.37 7.49 -0.12
N VAL A 85 -7.60 8.79 -0.32
CA VAL A 85 -7.50 9.41 -1.65
C VAL A 85 -6.08 9.28 -2.22
N GLY A 86 -5.06 9.44 -1.38
CA GLY A 86 -3.66 9.28 -1.78
C GLY A 86 -3.35 7.87 -2.27
N TYR A 87 -3.76 6.85 -1.52
CA TYR A 87 -3.53 5.45 -1.87
C TYR A 87 -4.38 5.01 -3.07
N ASP A 88 -5.65 5.41 -3.16
CA ASP A 88 -6.49 5.15 -4.34
C ASP A 88 -5.79 5.73 -5.60
N SER A 89 -5.25 6.95 -5.51
CA SER A 89 -4.48 7.56 -6.61
C SER A 89 -3.19 6.81 -6.94
N LEU A 90 -2.48 6.27 -5.95
CA LEU A 90 -1.29 5.46 -6.20
C LEU A 90 -1.63 4.16 -6.94
N ILE A 91 -2.70 3.47 -6.54
CA ILE A 91 -3.18 2.26 -7.21
C ILE A 91 -3.58 2.57 -8.66
N ASP A 92 -4.32 3.65 -8.89
CA ASP A 92 -4.72 4.08 -10.23
C ASP A 92 -3.51 4.41 -11.11
N GLN A 93 -2.49 5.09 -10.57
CA GLN A 93 -1.26 5.39 -11.28
C GLN A 93 -0.48 4.13 -11.66
N CYS A 94 -0.42 3.13 -10.76
CA CYS A 94 0.20 1.84 -11.05
C CYS A 94 -0.54 1.08 -12.14
N LEU A 95 -1.88 1.03 -12.09
CA LEU A 95 -2.70 0.38 -13.12
C LEU A 95 -2.53 1.06 -14.48
N ALA A 96 -2.56 2.39 -14.51
CA ALA A 96 -2.43 3.18 -15.75
C ALA A 96 -1.07 2.97 -16.43
N GLN A 97 0.00 2.80 -15.63
CA GLN A 97 1.35 2.54 -16.11
C GLN A 97 1.68 1.04 -16.24
N ASN A 98 0.73 0.15 -15.93
CA ASN A 98 0.92 -1.31 -15.92
C ASN A 98 2.11 -1.77 -15.04
N LEU A 99 2.24 -1.19 -13.84
CA LEU A 99 3.37 -1.44 -12.94
C LEU A 99 3.13 -2.57 -11.94
N PHE A 100 1.92 -3.17 -11.89
CA PHE A 100 1.67 -4.31 -11.03
C PHE A 100 2.16 -5.62 -11.66
N SER A 101 2.80 -6.45 -10.84
CA SER A 101 3.07 -7.85 -11.14
C SER A 101 2.03 -8.74 -10.45
N TYR A 102 1.71 -9.86 -11.10
CA TYR A 102 0.91 -10.90 -10.47
C TYR A 102 1.63 -11.43 -9.22
N ASN A 103 0.88 -11.68 -8.14
CA ASN A 103 1.45 -12.04 -6.84
C ASN A 103 0.73 -13.21 -6.16
N ASN A 104 0.00 -14.01 -6.95
CA ASN A 104 -0.59 -15.25 -6.49
C ASN A 104 0.31 -16.43 -6.90
N ASP A 105 1.53 -16.39 -6.36
CA ASP A 105 2.65 -17.30 -6.59
C ASP A 105 3.47 -17.43 -5.28
N ASP A 106 4.78 -17.64 -5.36
CA ASP A 106 5.69 -17.70 -4.20
C ASP A 106 6.01 -16.32 -3.58
N THR A 107 5.38 -15.24 -4.07
CA THR A 107 5.50 -13.91 -3.49
C THR A 107 5.01 -13.89 -2.04
N TYR A 108 5.87 -13.36 -1.16
CA TYR A 108 5.53 -13.16 0.25
C TYR A 108 4.45 -12.09 0.41
N HIS A 109 3.43 -12.40 1.22
CA HIS A 109 2.26 -11.59 1.45
C HIS A 109 2.08 -11.27 2.95
N SER A 110 2.53 -10.06 3.33
CA SER A 110 2.31 -9.39 4.62
C SER A 110 2.58 -10.28 5.84
N SER A 111 1.78 -10.25 6.90
CA SER A 111 2.02 -11.10 8.08
C SER A 111 1.57 -12.56 7.90
N GLY A 112 1.06 -12.93 6.72
CA GLY A 112 0.32 -14.18 6.49
C GLY A 112 1.08 -15.31 5.80
N GLY A 113 2.26 -15.05 5.22
CA GLY A 113 3.04 -16.06 4.50
C GLY A 113 2.98 -15.87 2.98
N ILE A 114 2.69 -16.93 2.22
CA ILE A 114 2.64 -16.89 0.75
C ILE A 114 1.18 -16.96 0.28
N GLY A 115 0.79 -16.08 -0.64
CA GLY A 115 -0.59 -15.97 -1.13
C GLY A 115 -0.90 -16.89 -2.29
N TYR A 116 -1.06 -18.21 -2.06
CA TYR A 116 -1.61 -19.10 -3.09
C TYR A 116 -3.13 -19.25 -2.96
N SER A 117 -3.85 -19.04 -4.07
CA SER A 117 -5.30 -19.22 -4.20
C SER A 117 -5.66 -19.76 -5.57
N TYR A 118 -6.68 -20.62 -5.61
CA TYR A 118 -7.33 -21.07 -6.85
C TYR A 118 -8.47 -20.14 -7.30
N GLU A 119 -8.84 -19.17 -6.47
CA GLU A 119 -9.91 -18.20 -6.74
C GLU A 119 -9.36 -16.91 -7.36
N LEU A 120 -8.03 -16.74 -7.37
CA LEU A 120 -7.30 -15.68 -8.05
C LEU A 120 -6.37 -16.32 -9.11
N ALA A 121 -6.12 -15.72 -10.26
CA ALA A 121 -6.78 -14.54 -10.80
C ALA A 121 -8.24 -14.82 -11.22
N HIS A 122 -9.00 -13.77 -11.49
CA HIS A 122 -10.35 -13.91 -12.02
C HIS A 122 -10.32 -14.61 -13.39
N LYS A 123 -11.43 -15.26 -13.78
CA LYS A 123 -11.57 -16.00 -15.05
C LYS A 123 -11.23 -15.21 -16.34
N ASP A 124 -11.23 -13.87 -16.26
CA ASP A 124 -11.00 -12.97 -17.38
C ASP A 124 -9.60 -12.31 -17.30
N PHE A 125 -8.67 -12.90 -16.54
CA PHE A 125 -7.31 -12.41 -16.36
C PHE A 125 -6.53 -12.34 -17.68
N ILE A 126 -5.84 -11.21 -17.89
CA ILE A 126 -4.96 -11.00 -19.02
C ILE A 126 -3.52 -11.07 -18.52
N ALA A 127 -2.75 -12.01 -19.06
CA ALA A 127 -1.35 -12.18 -18.69
C ALA A 127 -0.57 -10.86 -18.87
N GLY A 128 0.20 -10.49 -17.85
CA GLY A 128 1.00 -9.26 -17.82
C GLY A 128 0.22 -7.97 -17.57
N LYS A 129 -1.10 -8.05 -17.28
CA LYS A 129 -1.96 -6.90 -16.96
C LYS A 129 -2.90 -7.19 -15.78
N PRO A 130 -2.37 -7.46 -14.58
CA PRO A 130 -3.19 -7.74 -13.42
C PRO A 130 -4.04 -6.51 -13.04
N ARG A 131 -5.29 -6.76 -12.64
CA ARG A 131 -6.15 -5.75 -12.01
C ARG A 131 -6.10 -5.93 -10.51
N THR A 132 -6.61 -4.96 -9.76
CA THR A 132 -6.68 -5.03 -8.29
C THR A 132 -7.43 -6.28 -7.79
N CYS A 133 -8.45 -6.73 -8.50
CA CYS A 133 -9.20 -7.95 -8.16
C CYS A 133 -8.48 -9.26 -8.53
N ASP A 134 -7.30 -9.19 -9.17
CA ASP A 134 -6.48 -10.34 -9.52
C ASP A 134 -5.27 -10.51 -8.57
N LEU A 135 -5.13 -9.62 -7.57
CA LEU A 135 -3.94 -9.48 -6.74
C LEU A 135 -4.26 -9.63 -5.25
N TRP A 136 -3.30 -10.18 -4.50
CA TRP A 136 -3.29 -10.08 -3.04
C TRP A 136 -2.88 -8.69 -2.59
N ALA A 137 -3.57 -8.17 -1.57
CA ALA A 137 -3.25 -6.93 -0.89
C ALA A 137 -3.59 -7.06 0.61
N SER A 138 -2.99 -6.22 1.44
CA SER A 138 -3.25 -6.23 2.88
C SER A 138 -3.41 -4.83 3.44
N ALA A 139 -4.28 -4.71 4.43
CA ALA A 139 -4.37 -3.56 5.31
C ALA A 139 -4.17 -4.03 6.76
N GLU A 140 -3.54 -3.18 7.57
CA GLU A 140 -3.60 -3.35 9.03
C GLU A 140 -3.47 -2.01 9.74
N SER A 141 -4.03 -1.98 10.95
CA SER A 141 -4.00 -0.85 11.87
C SER A 141 -3.69 -1.33 13.30
N GLN A 142 -2.52 -1.94 13.49
CA GLN A 142 -2.05 -2.48 14.79
C GLN A 142 -2.03 -1.44 15.90
N GLU A 143 -1.81 -0.16 15.58
CA GLU A 143 -1.84 0.93 16.55
C GLU A 143 -3.19 1.06 17.26
N MET A 144 -4.25 0.50 16.66
CA MET A 144 -5.64 0.57 17.15
C MET A 144 -6.03 -0.64 18.00
N VAL A 145 -5.10 -1.52 18.36
CA VAL A 145 -5.39 -2.74 19.16
C VAL A 145 -6.02 -2.45 20.53
N GLN A 146 -5.81 -1.25 21.09
CA GLN A 146 -6.27 -0.87 22.42
C GLN A 146 -7.61 -0.10 22.43
N VAL A 147 -8.22 0.16 21.26
CA VAL A 147 -9.51 0.88 21.20
C VAL A 147 -10.69 -0.09 21.19
N SER A 148 -11.90 0.42 21.41
CA SER A 148 -13.13 -0.39 21.30
C SER A 148 -13.41 -0.78 19.85
N THR A 149 -14.24 -1.80 19.64
CA THR A 149 -14.72 -2.17 18.30
C THR A 149 -15.39 -1.01 17.58
N ASP A 150 -16.19 -0.20 18.28
CA ASP A 150 -16.88 0.95 17.69
C ASP A 150 -15.88 2.02 17.20
N MET A 151 -14.83 2.28 17.99
CA MET A 151 -13.77 3.20 17.57
C MET A 151 -12.93 2.64 16.42
N HIS A 152 -12.66 1.34 16.42
CA HIS A 152 -11.96 0.71 15.31
C HIS A 152 -12.78 0.80 14.02
N GLU A 153 -14.09 0.56 14.09
CA GLU A 153 -14.99 0.75 12.95
C GLU A 153 -14.93 2.20 12.46
N GLU A 154 -15.12 3.17 13.36
CA GLU A 154 -15.17 4.60 13.06
C GLU A 154 -13.88 5.15 12.44
N PHE A 155 -12.71 4.81 13.00
CA PHE A 155 -11.43 5.43 12.62
C PHE A 155 -10.60 4.60 11.65
N VAL A 156 -10.92 3.31 11.45
CA VAL A 156 -10.16 2.40 10.58
C VAL A 156 -11.02 1.81 9.47
N MET A 157 -12.00 0.97 9.79
CA MET A 157 -12.69 0.13 8.81
C MET A 157 -13.45 0.91 7.74
N GLN A 158 -13.91 2.13 8.06
CA GLN A 158 -14.59 2.99 7.09
C GLN A 158 -13.66 3.53 5.99
N TYR A 159 -12.34 3.41 6.17
CA TYR A 159 -11.34 3.97 5.27
C TYR A 159 -10.55 2.90 4.53
N GLU A 160 -10.26 1.76 5.16
CA GLU A 160 -9.60 0.59 4.55
C GLU A 160 -10.52 -0.19 3.59
#